data_AF-A0A5E4D7X4-F1
#
_entry.id   AF-A0A5E4D7X4-F1
#
_cell.length_a   1.000
_cell.length_b   1.000
_cell.length_c   1.000
_cell.angle_alpha   90.00
_cell.angle_beta   90.00
_cell.angle_gamma   90.00
#
_symmetry.space_group_name_H-M   'P 1'
#
loop_
_entity.id
_entity.type
_entity.pdbx_description
1 polymer ?
#
loop_
_entity_poly.entity_id
_entity_poly.type
_entity_poly.pdbx_seq_one_letter_code
_entity_poly.pdbx_strand_id
1 'polypeptide(L)'
;MDLFWSTMKPVQKVLEDSDLKKSDIDEIVLLGGSTQIPKIQQLVKEFFNGKEPSCGINPDEAVAYGDTVQAGVLSDDQDTGDLVLLDIEVTFEIHVNVILWATAEDKGTENKNKITITNDQNCLTPEEIEKMVNDVEKFAEEDKRLKECIDTRNELESYAYSLKYQIGDKEKLGSKLSSEDKETMEKAVEEKIEWLETTKKLTLKTSKLKRRNWKKLFSQLSAYSMEV
;
A
#
# COMPACT_ATOMS: atom_id res chain seq x y z
N MET A 1 -0.06 -9.53 -33.65
CA MET A 1 -1.48 -9.27 -34.03
C MET A 1 -2.43 -10.30 -33.45
N ASP A 2 -2.03 -11.57 -33.31
CA ASP A 2 -2.90 -12.66 -32.81
C ASP A 2 -3.46 -12.44 -31.38
N LEU A 3 -2.63 -11.93 -30.46
CA LEU A 3 -3.02 -11.70 -29.06
C LEU A 3 -4.14 -10.67 -28.86
N PHE A 4 -4.35 -9.75 -29.81
CA PHE A 4 -5.44 -8.77 -29.72
C PHE A 4 -6.78 -9.38 -30.12
N TRP A 5 -6.79 -10.43 -30.94
CA TRP A 5 -8.02 -11.13 -31.34
C TRP A 5 -8.43 -12.17 -30.31
N SER A 6 -7.47 -12.74 -29.58
CA SER A 6 -7.78 -13.69 -28.50
C SER A 6 -8.59 -13.06 -27.37
N THR A 7 -8.49 -11.75 -27.15
CA THR A 7 -9.29 -11.03 -26.13
C THR A 7 -10.78 -10.99 -26.43
N MET A 8 -11.19 -11.21 -27.69
CA MET A 8 -12.60 -11.23 -28.08
C MET A 8 -13.27 -12.58 -27.82
N LYS A 9 -12.50 -13.67 -27.68
CA LYS A 9 -13.06 -15.00 -27.43
C LYS A 9 -13.81 -15.07 -26.07
N PRO A 10 -13.25 -14.55 -24.95
CA PRO A 10 -14.00 -14.46 -23.70
C PRO A 10 -15.26 -13.60 -23.82
N VAL A 11 -15.21 -12.48 -24.55
CA VAL A 11 -16.36 -11.58 -24.73
C VAL A 11 -17.51 -12.28 -25.46
N GLN A 12 -17.21 -13.07 -26.50
CA GLN A 12 -18.22 -13.88 -27.18
C GLN A 12 -18.81 -14.94 -26.26
N LYS A 13 -17.95 -15.63 -25.50
CA LYS A 13 -18.38 -16.67 -24.57
C LYS A 13 -19.33 -16.13 -23.49
N VAL A 14 -19.02 -14.98 -22.88
CA VAL A 14 -19.91 -14.40 -21.84
C VAL A 14 -21.24 -13.91 -22.43
N LEU A 15 -21.26 -13.46 -23.69
CA LEU A 15 -22.51 -13.09 -24.37
C LEU A 15 -23.38 -14.33 -24.64
N GLU A 16 -22.75 -15.43 -25.07
CA GLU A 16 -23.43 -16.72 -25.25
C GLU A 16 -23.94 -17.27 -23.91
N ASP A 17 -23.11 -17.27 -22.87
CA ASP A 17 -23.46 -17.78 -21.53
C ASP A 17 -24.57 -16.94 -20.86
N SER A 18 -24.70 -15.66 -21.21
CA SER A 18 -25.73 -14.75 -20.67
C SER A 18 -27.01 -14.71 -21.51
N ASP A 19 -27.07 -15.43 -22.64
CA ASP A 19 -28.17 -15.35 -23.63
C ASP A 19 -28.48 -13.91 -24.10
N LEU A 20 -27.50 -13.00 -24.05
CA LEU A 20 -27.65 -11.59 -24.42
C LEU A 20 -27.12 -11.31 -25.82
N LYS A 21 -27.80 -10.44 -26.55
CA LYS A 21 -27.30 -9.94 -27.84
C LYS A 21 -26.42 -8.72 -27.58
N LYS A 22 -25.54 -8.44 -28.55
CA LYS A 22 -24.68 -7.24 -28.54
C LYS A 22 -25.47 -5.92 -28.42
N SER A 23 -26.72 -5.91 -28.88
CA SER A 23 -27.63 -4.76 -28.77
C SER A 23 -28.11 -4.49 -27.36
N ASP A 24 -28.10 -5.52 -26.51
CA ASP A 24 -28.70 -5.49 -25.19
C ASP A 24 -27.71 -5.00 -24.13
N ILE A 25 -26.46 -4.73 -24.53
CA ILE A 25 -25.41 -4.18 -23.67
C ILE A 25 -25.54 -2.66 -23.65
N ASP A 26 -25.89 -2.09 -22.50
CA ASP A 26 -26.14 -0.65 -22.31
C ASP A 26 -24.88 0.18 -22.09
N GLU A 27 -23.88 -0.37 -21.40
CA GLU A 27 -22.62 0.34 -21.13
C GLU A 27 -21.43 -0.61 -21.26
N ILE A 28 -20.29 -0.05 -21.68
CA ILE A 28 -19.04 -0.80 -21.82
C ILE A 28 -18.01 -0.09 -20.94
N VAL A 29 -17.67 -0.71 -19.81
CA VAL A 29 -16.66 -0.18 -18.89
C VAL A 29 -15.33 -0.90 -19.17
N LEU A 30 -14.27 -0.14 -19.46
CA LEU A 30 -12.93 -0.68 -19.67
C LEU A 30 -12.08 -0.46 -18.42
N LEU A 31 -11.64 -1.56 -17.79
CA LEU A 31 -10.84 -1.54 -16.57
C LEU A 31 -9.45 -2.15 -16.79
N GLY A 32 -8.45 -1.61 -16.10
CA GLY A 32 -7.05 -2.03 -16.14
C GLY A 32 -6.23 -1.35 -17.24
N GLY A 33 -4.98 -1.01 -16.93
CA GLY A 33 -4.11 -0.22 -17.82
C GLY A 33 -3.90 -0.77 -19.25
N SER A 34 -4.03 -2.08 -19.47
CA SER A 34 -3.94 -2.66 -20.83
C SER A 34 -5.09 -2.21 -21.75
N THR A 35 -6.22 -1.77 -21.19
CA THR A 35 -7.36 -1.25 -21.95
C THR A 35 -7.14 0.16 -22.49
N GLN A 36 -6.07 0.84 -22.07
CA GLN A 36 -5.66 2.13 -22.64
C GLN A 36 -5.03 1.98 -24.04
N ILE A 37 -4.72 0.76 -24.47
CA ILE A 37 -4.15 0.50 -25.80
C ILE A 37 -5.20 0.87 -26.87
N PRO A 38 -4.91 1.82 -27.80
CA PRO A 38 -5.89 2.28 -28.78
C PRO A 38 -6.46 1.16 -29.66
N LYS A 39 -5.65 0.14 -29.95
CA LYS A 39 -6.09 -1.01 -30.76
C LYS A 39 -7.14 -1.87 -30.05
N ILE A 40 -7.06 -2.01 -28.72
CA ILE A 40 -8.08 -2.72 -27.93
C ILE A 40 -9.38 -1.93 -27.93
N GLN A 41 -9.31 -0.63 -27.68
CA GLN A 41 -10.49 0.25 -27.70
C GLN A 41 -11.19 0.23 -29.06
N GLN A 42 -10.41 0.25 -30.15
CA GLN A 42 -10.93 0.11 -31.50
C GLN A 42 -11.63 -1.24 -31.72
N LEU A 43 -11.00 -2.36 -31.32
CA LEU A 43 -11.59 -3.69 -31.49
C LEU A 43 -12.90 -3.85 -30.70
N VAL A 44 -12.94 -3.33 -29.48
CA VAL A 44 -14.16 -3.34 -28.65
C VAL A 44 -15.25 -2.48 -29.30
N LYS A 45 -14.90 -1.28 -29.78
CA LYS A 45 -15.84 -0.39 -30.50
C LYS A 45 -16.38 -1.05 -31.78
N GLU A 46 -15.52 -1.68 -32.57
CA GLU A 46 -15.91 -2.44 -33.77
C GLU A 46 -16.79 -3.63 -33.41
N PHE A 47 -16.51 -4.32 -32.31
CA PHE A 47 -17.27 -5.48 -31.86
C PHE A 47 -18.69 -5.16 -31.41
N PHE A 48 -18.89 -4.01 -30.75
CA PHE A 48 -20.16 -3.50 -30.24
C PHE A 48 -20.81 -2.45 -31.18
N ASN A 49 -20.65 -2.61 -32.49
CA ASN A 49 -21.35 -1.81 -33.51
C ASN A 49 -21.12 -0.29 -33.40
N GLY A 50 -19.92 0.14 -32.98
CA GLY A 50 -19.55 1.54 -32.86
C GLY A 50 -19.81 2.16 -31.48
N LYS A 51 -20.33 1.39 -30.51
CA LYS A 51 -20.58 1.86 -29.15
C LYS A 51 -19.28 2.26 -28.45
N GLU A 52 -19.27 3.45 -27.87
CA GLU A 52 -18.10 3.98 -27.16
C GLU A 52 -18.06 3.46 -25.72
N PRO A 53 -16.89 3.05 -25.23
CA PRO A 53 -16.72 2.70 -23.83
C PRO A 53 -16.88 3.93 -22.94
N SER A 54 -17.45 3.73 -21.75
CA SER A 54 -17.60 4.77 -20.74
C SER A 54 -16.23 5.16 -20.16
N CYS A 55 -15.89 6.44 -20.21
CA CYS A 55 -14.64 6.98 -19.63
C CYS A 55 -14.85 7.65 -18.25
N GLY A 56 -16.00 7.44 -17.61
CA GLY A 56 -16.35 8.09 -16.34
C GLY A 56 -15.58 7.58 -15.12
N ILE A 57 -14.78 6.51 -15.28
CA ILE A 57 -14.09 5.81 -14.20
C ILE A 57 -12.62 5.68 -14.56
N ASN A 58 -11.72 5.91 -13.59
CA ASN A 58 -10.30 5.69 -13.76
C ASN A 58 -9.99 4.18 -13.82
N PRO A 59 -9.46 3.64 -14.93
CA PRO A 59 -9.28 2.20 -15.11
C PRO A 59 -8.30 1.55 -14.13
N ASP A 60 -7.37 2.32 -13.56
CA ASP A 60 -6.34 1.81 -12.66
C ASP A 60 -6.80 1.81 -11.18
N GLU A 61 -7.80 2.62 -10.84
CA GLU A 61 -8.30 2.79 -9.47
C GLU A 61 -9.68 2.16 -9.25
N ALA A 62 -10.44 1.88 -10.32
CA ALA A 62 -11.79 1.33 -10.25
C ALA A 62 -11.90 0.06 -9.41
N VAL A 63 -10.92 -0.84 -9.55
CA VAL A 63 -10.87 -2.12 -8.83
C VAL A 63 -10.67 -1.87 -7.34
N ALA A 64 -9.69 -1.03 -6.97
CA ALA A 64 -9.41 -0.70 -5.58
C ALA A 64 -10.59 0.06 -4.92
N TYR A 65 -11.29 0.89 -5.69
CA TYR A 65 -12.50 1.59 -5.21
C TYR A 65 -13.62 0.59 -4.92
N GLY A 66 -13.89 -0.36 -5.83
CA GLY A 66 -14.86 -1.43 -5.63
C GLY A 66 -14.52 -2.31 -4.42
N ASP A 67 -13.25 -2.70 -4.28
CA ASP A 67 -12.77 -3.49 -3.14
C ASP A 67 -12.95 -2.75 -1.81
N THR A 68 -12.69 -1.43 -1.79
CA THR A 68 -12.86 -0.60 -0.60
C THR A 68 -14.33 -0.48 -0.20
N VAL A 69 -15.23 -0.29 -1.18
CA VAL A 69 -16.68 -0.27 -0.93
C VAL A 69 -17.14 -1.62 -0.40
N GLN A 70 -16.70 -2.72 -1.00
CA GLN A 70 -17.03 -4.07 -0.53
C GLN A 70 -16.50 -4.33 0.88
N ALA A 71 -15.27 -3.91 1.17
CA ALA A 71 -14.67 -4.03 2.49
C ALA A 71 -15.43 -3.19 3.54
N GLY A 72 -15.90 -1.99 3.18
CA GLY A 72 -16.74 -1.15 4.04
C GLY A 72 -18.07 -1.82 4.38
N VAL A 73 -18.75 -2.39 3.38
CA VAL A 73 -19.99 -3.17 3.59
C VAL A 73 -19.76 -4.38 4.49
N LEU A 74 -18.66 -5.11 4.30
CA LEU A 74 -18.29 -6.25 5.15
C LEU A 74 -17.86 -5.84 6.57
N SER A 75 -17.40 -4.59 6.74
CA SER A 75 -16.99 -4.03 8.03
C SER A 75 -18.16 -3.43 8.83
N ASP A 76 -19.39 -3.53 8.31
CA ASP A 76 -20.64 -3.00 8.90
C ASP A 76 -20.62 -1.47 9.14
N ASP A 77 -19.92 -0.73 8.28
CA ASP A 77 -19.82 0.73 8.37
C ASP A 77 -21.12 1.40 7.82
N GLN A 78 -21.88 2.04 8.72
CA GLN A 78 -23.28 2.50 8.50
C GLN A 78 -23.47 3.64 7.48
N ASP A 79 -22.39 4.20 6.93
CA ASP A 79 -22.45 5.29 5.94
C ASP A 79 -22.33 4.81 4.48
N THR A 80 -22.21 3.49 4.24
CA THR A 80 -22.31 2.92 2.90
C THR A 80 -23.78 2.88 2.46
N GLY A 81 -24.28 3.99 1.95
CA GLY A 81 -25.68 4.12 1.52
C GLY A 81 -26.11 2.94 0.64
N ASP A 82 -27.17 2.24 1.06
CA ASP A 82 -27.86 1.08 0.44
C ASP A 82 -27.28 0.59 -0.90
N LEU A 83 -26.04 0.11 -0.89
CA LEU A 83 -25.44 -0.59 -2.01
C LEU A 83 -25.68 -2.08 -1.77
N VAL A 84 -26.95 -2.47 -1.96
CA VAL A 84 -27.36 -3.87 -1.90
C VAL A 84 -26.84 -4.57 -3.15
N LEU A 85 -25.68 -5.22 -3.04
CA LEU A 85 -25.27 -6.20 -4.03
C LEU A 85 -26.16 -7.44 -3.84
N LEU A 86 -27.04 -7.70 -4.83
CA LEU A 86 -27.89 -8.89 -4.86
C LEU A 86 -27.00 -10.13 -5.03
N ASP A 87 -26.95 -10.97 -4.01
CA ASP A 87 -26.45 -12.34 -4.10
C ASP A 87 -27.61 -13.22 -4.63
N ILE A 88 -27.42 -13.91 -5.76
CA ILE A 88 -28.45 -14.75 -6.37
C ILE A 88 -28.32 -16.17 -5.79
N GLU A 89 -29.24 -16.54 -4.92
CA GLU A 89 -29.24 -17.82 -4.19
C GLU A 89 -29.77 -18.98 -5.05
N VAL A 90 -28.88 -19.90 -5.44
CA VAL A 90 -29.18 -21.28 -5.83
C VAL A 90 -28.24 -22.18 -5.01
N THR A 91 -28.80 -23.07 -4.20
CA THR A 91 -28.10 -23.74 -3.07
C THR A 91 -27.05 -24.77 -3.52
N PHE A 92 -25.89 -24.26 -3.91
CA PHE A 92 -24.55 -24.85 -3.73
C PHE A 92 -23.71 -23.72 -3.13
N GLU A 93 -23.34 -23.78 -1.85
CA GLU A 93 -22.54 -22.73 -1.20
C GLU A 93 -21.10 -22.76 -1.74
N ILE A 94 -20.87 -22.03 -2.84
CA ILE A 94 -19.54 -21.65 -3.31
C ILE A 94 -19.21 -20.33 -2.64
N HIS A 95 -18.44 -20.35 -1.55
CA HIS A 95 -17.95 -19.07 -1.01
C HIS A 95 -16.85 -18.52 -1.92
N VAL A 96 -16.72 -17.19 -1.93
CA VAL A 96 -15.68 -16.41 -2.64
C VAL A 96 -14.26 -16.95 -2.40
N ASN A 97 -14.04 -17.67 -1.30
CA ASN A 97 -12.77 -18.30 -0.92
C ASN A 97 -12.51 -19.70 -1.53
N VAL A 98 -13.29 -20.15 -2.52
CA VAL A 98 -13.12 -21.48 -3.16
C VAL A 98 -13.23 -22.63 -2.13
N ILE A 99 -14.11 -22.47 -1.13
CA ILE A 99 -14.46 -23.55 -0.18
C ILE A 99 -15.86 -24.01 -0.55
N LEU A 100 -16.02 -25.32 -0.75
CA LEU A 100 -17.29 -25.94 -1.11
C LEU A 100 -17.85 -26.67 0.13
N TRP A 101 -18.98 -26.21 0.67
CA TRP A 101 -19.68 -26.93 1.74
C TRP A 101 -20.79 -27.80 1.15
N ALA A 102 -20.90 -29.03 1.64
CA ALA A 102 -22.04 -29.89 1.38
C ALA A 102 -22.84 -30.05 2.69
N THR A 103 -24.04 -29.49 2.74
CA THR A 103 -24.99 -29.68 3.83
C THR A 103 -26.04 -30.69 3.40
N ALA A 104 -26.19 -31.77 4.18
CA ALA A 104 -27.26 -32.73 4.02
C ALA A 104 -28.23 -32.59 5.21
N GLU A 105 -29.49 -32.29 4.90
CA GLU A 105 -30.58 -32.16 5.87
C GLU A 105 -31.63 -33.26 5.58
N ASP A 106 -31.88 -34.12 6.57
CA ASP A 106 -32.98 -35.08 6.51
C ASP A 106 -34.26 -34.42 7.06
N LYS A 107 -35.20 -34.10 6.16
CA LYS A 107 -36.46 -33.42 6.48
C LYS A 107 -37.42 -34.23 7.37
N GLY A 108 -37.15 -35.52 7.62
CA GLY A 108 -37.98 -36.36 8.48
C GLY A 108 -37.56 -36.38 9.96
N THR A 109 -36.29 -36.06 10.26
CA THR A 109 -35.73 -36.19 11.62
C THR A 109 -35.13 -34.90 12.17
N GLU A 110 -35.19 -33.79 11.43
CA GLU A 110 -34.53 -32.49 11.73
C GLU A 110 -33.00 -32.59 11.95
N ASN A 111 -32.37 -33.74 11.66
CA ASN A 111 -30.94 -33.90 11.78
C ASN A 111 -30.22 -33.28 10.58
N LYS A 112 -29.35 -32.32 10.88
CA LYS A 112 -28.46 -31.63 9.94
C LYS A 112 -27.04 -32.12 10.14
N ASN A 113 -26.48 -32.82 9.15
CA ASN A 113 -25.05 -33.15 9.14
C ASN A 113 -24.34 -32.30 8.10
N LYS A 114 -23.46 -31.41 8.58
CA LYS A 114 -22.58 -30.59 7.74
C LYS A 114 -21.31 -31.37 7.47
N ILE A 115 -21.10 -31.82 6.24
CA ILE A 115 -19.88 -32.51 5.82
C ILE A 115 -19.03 -31.49 5.05
N THR A 116 -17.87 -31.15 5.59
CA THR A 116 -16.92 -30.26 4.91
C THR A 116 -16.09 -31.09 3.94
N ILE A 117 -16.24 -30.85 2.63
CA ILE A 117 -15.36 -31.42 1.61
C ILE A 117 -14.24 -30.41 1.38
N THR A 118 -13.17 -30.50 2.18
CA THR A 118 -11.97 -29.70 1.93
C THR A 118 -11.16 -30.30 0.79
N ASN A 119 -10.89 -29.51 -0.25
CA ASN A 119 -9.87 -29.82 -1.24
C ASN A 119 -8.50 -29.38 -0.70
N ASP A 120 -7.94 -30.18 0.23
CA ASP A 120 -6.72 -29.84 0.96
C ASP A 120 -5.43 -29.93 0.11
N GLN A 121 -5.49 -30.46 -1.13
CA GLN A 121 -4.29 -30.76 -1.91
C GLN A 121 -3.53 -29.51 -2.39
N ASN A 122 -4.20 -28.36 -2.50
CA ASN A 122 -3.63 -27.10 -2.97
C ASN A 122 -3.75 -25.96 -1.95
N CYS A 123 -4.30 -26.23 -0.76
CA CYS A 123 -4.45 -25.23 0.30
C CYS A 123 -3.27 -25.33 1.27
N LEU A 124 -2.76 -24.18 1.71
CA LEU A 124 -1.72 -24.15 2.73
C LEU A 124 -2.24 -24.76 4.03
N THR A 125 -1.44 -25.60 4.66
CA THR A 125 -1.75 -26.10 5.99
C THR A 125 -1.67 -24.97 7.02
N PRO A 126 -2.41 -25.04 8.14
CA PRO A 126 -2.34 -24.02 9.19
C PRO A 126 -0.91 -23.77 9.70
N GLU A 127 -0.06 -24.80 9.73
CA GLU A 127 1.36 -24.69 10.14
C GLU A 127 2.19 -23.89 9.13
N GLU A 128 1.96 -24.08 7.83
CA GLU A 128 2.63 -23.30 6.78
C GLU A 128 2.18 -21.85 6.80
N ILE A 129 0.89 -21.60 7.04
CA ILE A 129 0.33 -20.25 7.22
C ILE A 129 1.00 -19.57 8.41
N GLU A 130 1.06 -20.23 9.57
CA GLU A 130 1.69 -19.68 10.77
C GLU A 130 3.18 -19.37 10.54
N LYS A 131 3.90 -20.24 9.83
CA LYS A 131 5.29 -19.97 9.44
C LYS A 131 5.40 -18.74 8.54
N MET A 132 4.53 -18.61 7.54
CA MET A 132 4.51 -17.44 6.65
C MET A 132 4.20 -16.16 7.42
N VAL A 133 3.23 -16.19 8.34
CA VAL A 133 2.90 -15.04 9.19
C VAL A 133 4.10 -14.62 10.04
N ASN A 134 4.77 -15.57 10.71
CA ASN A 134 5.96 -15.29 11.51
C ASN A 134 7.10 -14.68 10.68
N ASP A 135 7.30 -15.13 9.44
CA ASP A 135 8.34 -14.58 8.57
C ASP A 135 7.96 -13.17 8.06
N VAL A 136 6.69 -12.94 7.72
CA VAL A 136 6.18 -11.60 7.38
C VAL A 136 6.35 -10.63 8.55
N GLU A 137 6.03 -11.04 9.78
CA GLU A 137 6.20 -10.19 10.97
C GLU A 137 7.66 -9.80 11.22
N LYS A 138 8.61 -10.72 11.01
CA LYS A 138 10.05 -10.41 11.10
C LYS A 138 10.46 -9.36 10.08
N PHE A 139 10.05 -9.51 8.83
CA PHE A 139 10.38 -8.54 7.78
C PHE A 139 9.69 -7.19 8.02
N ALA A 140 8.44 -7.19 8.49
CA ALA A 140 7.74 -5.97 8.86
C ALA A 140 8.45 -5.21 10.00
N GLU A 141 8.99 -5.91 10.99
CA GLU A 141 9.78 -5.30 12.07
C GLU A 141 11.14 -4.79 11.57
N GLU A 142 11.80 -5.49 10.63
CA GLU A 142 13.01 -5.00 9.97
C GLU A 142 12.75 -3.71 9.17
N ASP A 143 11.67 -3.66 8.40
CA ASP A 143 11.25 -2.49 7.62
C ASP A 143 10.87 -1.32 8.52
N LYS A 144 10.16 -1.57 9.62
CA LYS A 144 9.83 -0.56 10.62
C LYS A 144 11.09 0.04 11.24
N ARG A 145 12.07 -0.80 11.60
CA ARG A 145 13.36 -0.34 12.12
C ARG A 145 14.16 0.45 11.08
N LEU A 146 14.07 0.08 9.81
CA LEU A 146 14.70 0.84 8.73
C LEU A 146 14.05 2.21 8.57
N LYS A 147 12.71 2.28 8.55
CA LYS A 147 11.95 3.53 8.49
C LYS A 147 12.31 4.47 9.65
N GLU A 148 12.26 3.98 10.89
CA GLU A 148 12.65 4.77 12.06
C GLU A 148 14.11 5.27 11.98
N CYS A 149 15.01 4.47 11.40
CA CYS A 149 16.39 4.88 11.23
C CYS A 149 16.54 5.99 10.18
N ILE A 150 15.80 5.89 9.07
CA ILE A 150 15.76 6.92 8.02
C ILE A 150 15.17 8.21 8.56
N ASP A 151 14.04 8.15 9.26
CA ASP A 151 13.41 9.32 9.89
C ASP A 151 14.37 9.98 10.88
N THR A 152 15.01 9.18 11.73
CA THR A 152 15.99 9.68 12.71
C THR A 152 17.18 10.37 12.03
N ARG A 153 17.63 9.83 10.89
CA ARG A 153 18.73 10.37 10.09
C ARG A 153 18.33 11.68 9.42
N ASN A 154 17.18 11.72 8.76
CA ASN A 154 16.67 12.90 8.06
C ASN A 154 16.44 14.06 9.05
N GLU A 155 15.96 13.77 10.26
CA GLU A 155 15.86 14.76 11.34
C GLU A 155 17.24 15.27 11.79
N LEU A 156 18.25 14.39 11.88
CA LEU A 156 19.63 14.78 12.27
C LEU A 156 20.27 15.65 11.20
N GLU A 157 20.09 15.29 9.94
CA GLU A 157 20.58 16.00 8.77
C GLU A 157 19.91 17.37 8.64
N SER A 158 18.58 17.42 8.73
CA SER A 158 17.81 18.69 8.75
C SER A 158 18.28 19.60 9.87
N TYR A 159 18.53 19.05 11.07
CA TYR A 159 19.07 19.81 12.18
C TYR A 159 20.51 20.30 11.90
N ALA A 160 21.39 19.46 11.33
CA ALA A 160 22.76 19.84 10.96
C ALA A 160 22.78 21.03 9.99
N TYR A 161 21.97 20.96 8.93
CA TYR A 161 21.84 22.04 7.96
C TYR A 161 21.20 23.30 8.57
N SER A 162 20.19 23.15 9.44
CA SER A 162 19.60 24.29 10.15
C SER A 162 20.62 25.00 11.05
N LEU A 163 21.54 24.24 11.65
CA LEU A 163 22.63 24.78 12.45
C LEU A 163 23.68 25.46 11.59
N LYS A 164 24.10 24.85 10.47
CA LYS A 164 25.01 25.46 9.51
C LYS A 164 24.48 26.82 9.03
N TYR A 165 23.17 26.90 8.77
CA TYR A 165 22.50 28.15 8.42
C TYR A 165 22.52 29.17 9.58
N GLN A 166 22.15 28.78 10.80
CA GLN A 166 22.14 29.67 11.98
C GLN A 166 23.54 30.21 12.36
N ILE A 167 24.60 29.45 12.12
CA ILE A 167 25.98 29.86 12.35
C ILE A 167 26.46 30.82 11.24
N GLY A 168 26.02 30.58 10.00
CA GLY A 168 26.28 31.44 8.85
C GLY A 168 25.57 32.79 8.90
N ASP A 169 24.44 32.88 9.60
CA ASP A 169 23.64 34.09 9.75
C ASP A 169 24.29 35.12 10.70
N LYS A 170 24.70 36.27 10.14
CA LYS A 170 25.42 37.35 10.83
C LYS A 170 24.52 38.19 11.75
N GLU A 171 23.20 38.09 11.68
CA GLU A 171 22.27 38.85 12.54
C GLU A 171 21.89 38.13 13.85
N LYS A 172 22.13 36.82 13.98
CA LYS A 172 21.61 36.00 15.10
C LYS A 172 22.72 35.36 15.95
N LEU A 173 22.98 34.06 15.79
CA LEU A 173 24.00 33.36 16.58
C LEU A 173 25.41 33.75 16.14
N GLY A 174 25.60 34.06 14.85
CA GLY A 174 26.90 34.39 14.28
C GLY A 174 27.52 35.69 14.82
N SER A 175 26.74 36.58 15.45
CA SER A 175 27.24 37.80 16.10
C SER A 175 27.51 37.64 17.60
N LYS A 176 27.02 36.58 18.23
CA LYS A 176 27.19 36.29 19.67
C LYS A 176 28.32 35.30 19.96
N LEU A 177 28.82 34.61 18.93
CA LEU A 177 29.90 33.64 19.05
C LEU A 177 31.26 34.30 18.79
N SER A 178 32.27 33.91 19.56
CA SER A 178 33.67 34.22 19.26
C SER A 178 34.07 33.66 17.90
N SER A 179 35.05 34.27 17.22
CA SER A 179 35.58 33.76 15.94
C SER A 179 36.11 32.33 16.06
N GLU A 180 36.67 31.98 17.21
CA GLU A 180 37.23 30.65 17.52
C GLU A 180 36.12 29.60 17.75
N ASP A 181 35.03 29.99 18.43
CA ASP A 181 33.87 29.11 18.64
C ASP A 181 33.12 28.86 17.34
N LYS A 182 33.01 29.89 16.48
CA LYS A 182 32.37 29.77 15.18
C LYS A 182 33.09 28.75 14.27
N GLU A 183 34.41 28.82 14.22
CA GLU A 183 35.23 27.88 13.43
C GLU A 183 35.12 26.45 13.99
N THR A 184 35.15 26.29 15.31
CA THR A 184 34.97 24.98 15.97
C THR A 184 33.60 24.37 15.67
N MET A 185 32.55 25.20 15.67
CA MET A 185 31.17 24.81 15.39
C MET A 185 30.94 24.44 13.91
N GLU A 186 31.48 25.22 12.97
CA GLU A 186 31.40 24.91 11.54
C GLU A 186 32.11 23.59 11.23
N LYS A 187 33.32 23.38 11.77
CA LYS A 187 34.07 22.13 11.61
C LYS A 187 33.33 20.93 12.20
N ALA A 188 32.75 21.08 13.39
CA ALA A 188 31.99 20.01 14.03
C ALA A 188 30.71 19.64 13.27
N VAL A 189 30.06 20.61 12.61
CA VAL A 189 28.88 20.37 11.77
C VAL A 189 29.29 19.72 10.43
N GLU A 190 30.36 20.19 9.79
CA GLU A 190 30.86 19.66 8.51
C GLU A 190 31.31 18.20 8.65
N GLU A 191 32.12 17.86 9.67
CA GLU A 191 32.55 16.48 9.96
C GLU A 191 31.36 15.54 10.22
N LYS A 192 30.23 16.08 10.68
CA LYS A 192 29.03 15.29 10.98
C LYS A 192 28.14 15.10 9.75
N ILE A 193 28.10 16.08 8.85
CA ILE A 193 27.47 15.95 7.54
C ILE A 193 28.23 14.90 6.73
N GLU A 194 29.56 14.98 6.68
CA GLU A 194 30.40 13.99 5.97
C GLU A 194 30.24 12.57 6.56
N TRP A 195 30.12 12.46 7.88
CA TRP A 195 29.84 11.19 8.54
C TRP A 195 28.45 10.62 8.21
N LEU A 196 27.44 11.47 8.09
CA LEU A 196 26.09 11.09 7.68
C LEU A 196 26.05 10.59 6.23
N GLU A 197 26.82 11.19 5.33
CA GLU A 197 26.94 10.79 3.93
C GLU A 197 27.69 9.45 3.77
N THR A 198 28.75 9.24 4.57
CA THR A 198 29.57 8.03 4.49
C THR A 198 28.90 6.81 5.14
N THR A 199 28.04 7.02 6.15
CA THR A 199 27.42 5.93 6.90
C THR A 199 26.09 5.48 6.27
N LYS A 200 26.16 4.59 5.27
CA LYS A 200 24.96 4.04 4.58
C LYS A 200 24.04 3.16 5.44
N LYS A 201 24.55 2.54 6.51
CA LYS A 201 23.78 1.70 7.43
C LYS A 201 24.01 2.14 8.87
N LEU A 202 23.10 2.93 9.42
CA LEU A 202 23.06 3.19 10.85
C LEU A 202 22.22 2.13 11.56
N THR A 203 22.67 1.69 12.73
CA THR A 203 21.83 0.91 13.65
C THR A 203 21.03 1.87 14.53
N LEU A 204 19.74 1.58 14.73
CA LEU A 204 18.78 2.40 15.48
C LEU A 204 19.27 2.83 16.88
N LYS A 205 19.94 1.92 17.60
CA LYS A 205 20.54 2.18 18.93
C LYS A 205 21.64 3.23 18.85
N THR A 206 22.47 3.15 17.82
CA THR A 206 23.59 4.05 17.58
C THR A 206 23.10 5.45 17.20
N SER A 207 22.05 5.55 16.36
CA SER A 207 21.44 6.83 15.96
C SER A 207 20.83 7.58 17.15
N LYS A 208 20.00 6.90 17.96
CA LYS A 208 19.33 7.51 19.13
C LYS A 208 20.34 7.96 20.20
N LEU A 209 21.39 7.16 20.45
CA LEU A 209 22.44 7.51 21.42
C LEU A 209 23.29 8.71 20.93
N LYS A 210 23.63 8.74 19.63
CA LYS A 210 24.44 9.83 19.06
C LYS A 210 23.66 11.13 19.00
N ARG A 211 22.36 11.09 18.66
CA ARG A 211 21.44 12.24 18.79
C ARG A 211 21.44 12.82 20.20
N ARG A 212 21.34 11.96 21.23
CA ARG A 212 21.33 12.40 22.63
C ARG A 212 22.65 13.05 23.03
N ASN A 213 23.78 12.50 22.60
CA ASN A 213 25.09 13.10 22.84
C ASN A 213 25.25 14.44 22.11
N TRP A 214 24.69 14.58 20.92
CA TRP A 214 24.77 15.82 20.15
C TRP A 214 23.93 16.95 20.75
N LYS A 215 22.69 16.66 21.16
CA LYS A 215 21.87 17.61 21.92
C LYS A 215 22.54 18.04 23.23
N LYS A 216 23.25 17.13 23.90
CA LYS A 216 24.02 17.45 25.12
C LYS A 216 25.20 18.38 24.86
N LEU A 217 26.05 18.08 23.87
CA LEU A 217 27.17 18.94 23.49
C LEU A 217 26.70 20.36 23.15
N PHE A 218 25.59 20.48 22.40
CA PHE A 218 25.07 21.78 22.00
C PHE A 218 24.37 22.53 23.15
N SER A 219 23.66 21.82 24.03
CA SER A 219 23.10 22.42 25.25
C SER A 219 24.20 22.94 26.18
N GLN A 220 25.34 22.26 26.27
CA GLN A 220 26.48 22.70 27.05
C GLN A 220 27.14 23.96 26.46
N LEU A 221 27.24 24.05 25.13
CA LEU A 221 27.79 25.21 24.43
C LEU A 221 26.85 26.42 24.45
N SER A 222 25.54 26.22 24.29
CA SER A 222 24.52 27.27 24.45
C SER A 222 24.44 27.80 25.88
N ALA A 223 24.71 26.98 26.89
CA ALA A 223 24.78 27.40 28.29
C ALA A 223 26.05 28.23 28.56
N TYR A 224 27.19 27.84 27.98
CA TYR A 224 28.44 28.60 28.07
C TYR A 224 28.34 30.02 27.49
N SER A 225 27.51 30.22 26.45
CA SER A 225 27.23 31.55 25.87
C SER A 225 26.27 32.42 26.70
N MET A 226 25.61 31.88 27.73
CA MET A 226 24.70 32.64 28.61
C MET A 226 25.32 32.98 29.97
N GLU A 227 26.47 32.40 30.34
CA GLU A 227 27.22 32.70 31.57
C GLU A 227 28.35 33.74 31.37
N VAL A 228 28.53 34.27 30.16
CA VAL A 228 29.45 35.37 29.82
C VAL A 228 28.64 36.57 29.32
#